data_AF-A0A502I8V8-F1
#
_entry.id   AF-A0A502I8V8-F1
#
_cell.length_a   1.000
_cell.length_b   1.000
_cell.length_c   1.000
_cell.angle_alpha   90.00
_cell.angle_beta   90.00
_cell.angle_gamma   90.00
#
_symmetry.space_group_name_H-M   'P 1'
#
loop_
_entity.id
_entity.type
_entity.pdbx_description
1 polymer ?
#
loop_
_entity_poly.entity_id
_entity_poly.type
_entity_poly.pdbx_seq_one_letter_code
_entity_poly.pdbx_strand_id
1 'polypeptide(L)'
;MTVWIVVSILLVVLSPLAWLRPSRHQSGRMALRMEARRIGLAMQLAPQDWPHWLSKEPPSPCAQYHRPRRGNRPACWSYWQKAPGVWVNQWQEVCEEPALLIHFEKLPDNVYKVEADKQMITLYWGEKGEATVLQDIDAVLKALA
;
A
#
# COMPACT_ATOMS: atom_id res chain seq x y z
N MET A 1 -55.09 -10.81 -8.98
CA MET A 1 -54.77 -10.10 -7.72
C MET A 1 -53.59 -10.76 -6.99
N THR A 2 -53.57 -12.08 -6.83
CA THR A 2 -52.48 -12.85 -6.18
C THR A 2 -51.13 -12.81 -6.90
N VAL A 3 -51.09 -12.85 -8.24
CA VAL A 3 -49.82 -12.84 -9.00
C VAL A 3 -49.01 -11.57 -8.74
N TRP A 4 -49.67 -10.41 -8.68
CA TRP A 4 -49.02 -9.14 -8.38
C TRP A 4 -48.44 -9.10 -6.96
N ILE A 5 -49.13 -9.71 -5.98
CA ILE A 5 -48.64 -9.81 -4.60
C ILE A 5 -47.38 -10.68 -4.53
N VAL A 6 -47.37 -11.82 -5.23
CA VAL A 6 -46.22 -12.73 -5.26
C VAL A 6 -45.00 -12.06 -5.91
N VAL A 7 -45.20 -11.35 -7.02
CA VAL A 7 -44.11 -10.60 -7.70
C VAL A 7 -43.55 -9.48 -6.80
N SER A 8 -44.42 -8.76 -6.09
CA SER A 8 -44.01 -7.72 -5.13
C SER A 8 -43.19 -8.28 -3.97
N ILE A 9 -43.62 -9.41 -3.40
CA ILE A 9 -42.88 -10.08 -2.32
C ILE A 9 -41.51 -10.56 -2.81
N LEU A 10 -41.44 -11.13 -4.02
CA LEU A 10 -40.18 -11.60 -4.60
C LEU A 10 -39.18 -10.44 -4.80
N LEU A 11 -39.65 -9.29 -5.29
CA LEU A 11 -38.82 -8.08 -5.46
C LEU A 11 -38.30 -7.53 -4.14
N VAL A 12 -39.14 -7.50 -3.09
CA VAL A 12 -38.74 -7.02 -1.75
C VAL A 12 -37.71 -7.96 -1.10
N VAL A 13 -37.83 -9.27 -1.29
CA VAL A 13 -36.88 -10.27 -0.75
C VAL A 13 -35.56 -10.28 -1.51
N LEU A 14 -35.55 -9.94 -2.81
CA LEU A 14 -34.34 -9.86 -3.63
C LEU A 14 -33.62 -8.50 -3.54
N SER A 15 -34.30 -7.44 -3.10
CA SER A 15 -33.76 -6.08 -2.91
C SER A 15 -32.50 -6.01 -2.00
N PRO A 16 -32.39 -6.76 -0.88
CA PRO A 16 -31.20 -6.76 -0.03
C PRO A 16 -29.94 -7.30 -0.72
N LEU A 17 -30.08 -8.13 -1.77
CA LEU A 17 -28.94 -8.73 -2.47
C LEU A 17 -28.24 -7.74 -3.41
N ALA A 18 -28.95 -6.70 -3.87
CA ALA A 18 -28.35 -5.65 -4.71
C ALA A 18 -27.33 -4.78 -3.96
N TRP A 19 -27.42 -4.72 -2.63
CA TRP A 19 -26.48 -4.02 -1.75
C TRP A 19 -25.22 -4.82 -1.41
N LEU A 20 -25.22 -6.12 -1.72
CA LEU A 20 -24.05 -6.99 -1.54
C LEU A 20 -23.05 -6.89 -2.69
N ARG A 21 -23.25 -6.02 -3.68
CA ARG A 21 -22.23 -5.77 -4.71
C ARG A 21 -21.09 -4.99 -4.05
N PRO A 22 -19.95 -5.64 -3.73
CA PRO A 22 -18.85 -4.94 -3.10
C PRO A 22 -18.39 -3.85 -4.06
N SER A 23 -18.02 -2.69 -3.50
CA SER A 23 -17.62 -1.56 -4.34
C SER A 23 -16.45 -1.99 -5.24
N ARG A 24 -16.43 -1.58 -6.51
CA ARG A 24 -15.36 -1.93 -7.45
C ARG A 24 -13.96 -1.60 -6.89
N HIS A 25 -13.87 -0.57 -6.05
CA HIS A 25 -12.65 -0.20 -5.33
C HIS A 25 -12.25 -1.22 -4.24
N GLN A 26 -13.21 -1.85 -3.54
CA GLN A 26 -12.93 -2.90 -2.56
C GLN A 26 -12.46 -4.20 -3.25
N SER A 27 -13.06 -4.57 -4.38
CA SER A 27 -12.62 -5.74 -5.17
C SER A 27 -11.20 -5.55 -5.72
N GLY A 28 -10.85 -4.34 -6.19
CA GLY A 28 -9.51 -4.03 -6.67
C GLY A 28 -8.43 -4.15 -5.59
N ARG A 29 -8.71 -3.65 -4.37
CA ARG A 29 -7.80 -3.80 -3.23
C ARG A 29 -7.62 -5.26 -2.80
N MET A 30 -8.70 -6.06 -2.85
CA MET A 30 -8.61 -7.48 -2.54
C MET A 30 -7.72 -8.22 -3.54
N ALA A 31 -7.84 -7.88 -4.84
CA ALA A 31 -6.98 -8.44 -5.88
C ALA A 31 -5.49 -8.08 -5.66
N LEU A 32 -5.18 -6.82 -5.31
CA LEU A 32 -3.81 -6.40 -5.01
C LEU A 32 -3.20 -7.17 -3.83
N ARG A 33 -3.97 -7.36 -2.76
CA ARG A 33 -3.50 -8.08 -1.56
C ARG A 33 -3.28 -9.56 -1.82
N MET A 34 -4.12 -10.17 -2.66
CA MET A 34 -3.92 -11.55 -3.11
C MET A 34 -2.67 -11.68 -3.99
N GLU A 35 -2.44 -10.70 -4.88
CA GLU A 35 -1.23 -10.66 -5.70
C GLU A 35 0.04 -10.49 -4.86
N ALA A 36 0.01 -9.61 -3.85
CA ALA A 36 1.12 -9.39 -2.93
C ALA A 36 1.54 -10.69 -2.24
N ARG A 37 0.56 -11.47 -1.78
CA ARG A 37 0.81 -12.80 -1.19
C ARG A 37 1.38 -13.78 -2.22
N ARG A 38 0.91 -13.75 -3.47
CA ARG A 38 1.42 -14.62 -4.55
C ARG A 38 2.90 -14.38 -4.83
N ILE A 39 3.33 -13.12 -4.84
CA ILE A 39 4.73 -12.73 -5.10
C ILE A 39 5.62 -12.79 -3.84
N GLY A 40 5.05 -13.19 -2.69
CA GLY A 40 5.77 -13.38 -1.44
C GLY A 40 6.01 -12.11 -0.63
N LEU A 41 5.28 -11.03 -0.91
CA LEU A 41 5.24 -9.85 -0.05
C LEU A 41 4.25 -10.04 1.09
N ALA A 42 4.72 -9.86 2.32
CA ALA A 42 3.83 -9.79 3.47
C ALA A 42 3.11 -8.43 3.45
N MET A 43 1.78 -8.45 3.60
CA MET A 43 0.96 -7.25 3.57
C MET A 43 0.14 -7.15 4.85
N GLN A 44 0.23 -6.00 5.51
CA GLN A 44 -0.54 -5.68 6.71
C GLN A 44 -1.17 -4.30 6.60
N LEU A 45 -2.41 -4.16 7.06
CA LEU A 45 -3.05 -2.86 7.24
C LEU A 45 -2.92 -2.49 8.72
N ALA A 46 -2.13 -1.48 9.05
CA ALA A 46 -1.88 -1.09 10.43
C ALA A 46 -2.01 0.43 10.63
N PRO A 47 -2.48 0.87 11.82
CA PRO A 47 -2.42 2.27 12.20
C PRO A 47 -0.98 2.77 12.12
N GLN A 48 -0.79 3.95 11.55
CA GLN A 48 0.52 4.59 11.46
C GLN A 48 0.42 6.03 11.92
N ASP A 49 1.34 6.40 12.81
CA ASP A 49 1.56 7.79 13.18
C ASP A 49 2.51 8.44 12.19
N TRP A 50 2.08 9.55 11.60
CA TRP A 50 2.83 10.29 10.60
C TRP A 50 3.52 11.50 11.23
N PRO A 51 4.72 11.88 10.75
CA PRO A 51 5.35 13.11 11.21
C PRO A 51 4.49 14.33 10.89
N HIS A 52 4.34 15.23 11.85
CA HIS A 52 3.54 16.45 11.73
C HIS A 52 4.00 17.39 10.59
N TRP A 53 5.26 17.29 10.17
CA TRP A 53 5.83 18.10 9.09
C TRP A 53 5.48 17.57 7.69
N LEU A 54 4.88 16.39 7.58
CA LEU A 54 4.46 15.82 6.30
C LEU A 54 3.20 16.55 5.81
N SER A 55 3.33 17.39 4.78
CA SER A 55 2.29 18.33 4.35
C SER A 55 0.95 17.66 3.99
N LYS A 56 1.00 16.41 3.55
CA LYS A 56 -0.17 15.60 3.23
C LYS A 56 -0.15 14.36 4.11
N GLU A 57 -0.98 14.36 5.15
CA GLU A 57 -1.14 13.19 6.01
C GLU A 57 -1.68 12.00 5.20
N PRO A 58 -0.92 10.90 5.13
CA PRO A 58 -1.40 9.68 4.53
C PRO A 58 -2.53 9.05 5.34
N PRO A 59 -3.34 8.15 4.74
CA PRO A 59 -4.40 7.48 5.47
C PRO A 59 -3.85 6.65 6.64
N SER A 60 -4.55 6.69 7.77
CA SER A 60 -4.36 5.75 8.89
C SER A 60 -5.69 5.01 9.10
N PRO A 61 -5.72 3.67 8.98
CA PRO A 61 -4.58 2.77 8.79
C PRO A 61 -4.05 2.77 7.35
N CYS A 62 -2.75 2.48 7.21
CA CYS A 62 -2.02 2.45 5.93
C CYS A 62 -1.63 1.02 5.56
N ALA A 63 -1.56 0.72 4.26
CA ALA A 63 -1.10 -0.59 3.80
C ALA A 63 0.44 -0.63 3.84
N GLN A 64 0.95 -1.61 4.57
CA GLN A 64 2.36 -1.88 4.77
C GLN A 64 2.73 -3.15 4.02
N TYR A 65 3.76 -3.05 3.18
CA TYR A 65 4.30 -4.15 2.39
C TYR A 65 5.71 -4.44 2.89
N HIS A 66 5.95 -5.67 3.33
CA HIS A 66 7.19 -6.05 3.98
C HIS A 66 7.94 -7.10 3.19
N ARG A 67 9.27 -6.95 3.16
CA ARG A 67 10.20 -7.93 2.63
C ARG A 67 11.31 -8.24 3.63
N PRO A 68 11.67 -9.53 3.86
CA PRO A 68 12.85 -9.89 4.61
C PRO A 68 14.14 -9.38 3.95
N ARG A 69 15.04 -8.85 4.77
CA ARG A 69 16.34 -8.30 4.39
C ARG A 69 17.43 -9.36 4.52
N ARG A 70 18.42 -9.34 3.63
CA ARG A 70 19.55 -10.29 3.62
C ARG A 70 20.82 -9.56 4.05
N GLY A 71 21.33 -9.89 5.23
CA GLY A 71 22.60 -9.34 5.70
C GLY A 71 22.81 -9.49 7.19
N ASN A 72 24.07 -9.54 7.63
CA ASN A 72 24.41 -9.78 9.04
C ASN A 72 24.35 -8.51 9.91
N ARG A 73 24.56 -7.33 9.31
CA ARG A 73 24.44 -6.00 9.97
C ARG A 73 23.96 -4.92 8.99
N PRO A 74 22.72 -5.02 8.50
CA PRO A 74 22.18 -4.01 7.59
C PRO A 74 22.01 -2.65 8.30
N ALA A 75 22.32 -1.56 7.61
CA ALA A 75 22.11 -0.20 8.12
C ALA A 75 20.60 0.10 8.19
N CYS A 76 20.13 0.57 9.35
CA CYS A 76 18.73 0.97 9.52
C CYS A 76 18.51 2.40 9.05
N TRP A 77 17.43 2.64 8.31
CA TRP A 77 17.09 3.97 7.79
C TRP A 77 15.58 4.08 7.59
N SER A 78 15.10 5.32 7.54
CA SER A 78 13.70 5.65 7.30
C SER A 78 13.62 6.93 6.47
N TYR A 79 12.89 6.84 5.36
CA TYR A 79 12.69 7.94 4.43
C TYR A 79 11.19 8.11 4.15
N TRP A 80 10.75 9.36 4.11
CA TRP A 80 9.38 9.76 3.78
C TRP A 80 9.39 10.53 2.48
N GLN A 81 8.36 10.31 1.67
CA GLN A 81 8.16 11.07 0.45
C GLN A 81 7.46 12.40 0.78
N LYS A 82 8.24 13.48 0.87
CA LYS A 82 7.72 14.82 1.17
C LYS A 82 6.98 15.42 -0.02
N ALA A 83 7.48 15.15 -1.22
CA ALA A 83 6.87 15.46 -2.51
C ALA A 83 7.23 14.34 -3.51
N PRO A 84 6.53 14.20 -4.65
CA PRO A 84 6.91 13.27 -5.73
C PRO A 84 8.42 13.30 -6.02
N GLY A 85 9.09 12.17 -5.84
CA GLY A 85 10.55 12.02 -6.00
C GLY A 85 11.45 12.65 -4.91
N VAL A 86 10.90 13.42 -3.97
CA VAL A 86 11.67 14.06 -2.88
C VAL A 86 11.55 13.24 -1.60
N TRP A 87 12.63 12.53 -1.29
CA TRP A 87 12.73 11.65 -0.13
C TRP A 87 13.55 12.30 0.98
N VAL A 88 12.98 12.37 2.18
CA VAL A 88 13.63 13.00 3.34
C VAL A 88 13.65 12.06 4.53
N ASN A 89 14.68 12.15 5.36
CA ASN A 89 14.76 11.41 6.61
C ASN A 89 13.90 12.05 7.71
N GLN A 90 13.98 11.52 8.94
CA GLN A 90 13.23 12.02 10.10
C GLN A 90 13.57 13.46 10.51
N TRP A 91 14.74 13.96 10.11
CA TRP A 91 15.19 15.35 10.32
C TRP A 91 14.92 16.26 9.10
N GLN A 92 14.16 15.77 8.12
CA GLN A 92 13.86 16.45 6.86
C GLN A 92 15.07 16.69 5.94
N GLU A 93 16.18 15.98 6.17
CA GLU A 93 17.34 16.02 5.28
C GLU A 93 17.05 15.15 4.05
N VAL A 94 17.41 15.64 2.87
CA VAL A 94 17.17 14.93 1.60
C VAL A 94 18.06 13.70 1.55
N CYS A 95 17.53 12.59 1.04
CA CYS A 95 18.34 11.39 0.78
C CYS A 95 19.39 11.72 -0.28
N GLU A 96 20.67 11.63 0.09
CA GLU A 96 21.79 11.85 -0.85
C GLU A 96 22.43 10.54 -1.31
N GLU A 97 21.98 9.40 -0.79
CA GLU A 97 22.53 8.07 -1.09
C GLU A 97 22.09 7.63 -2.51
N PRO A 98 23.00 7.60 -3.51
CA PRO A 98 22.60 7.31 -4.89
C PRO A 98 22.03 5.90 -5.05
N ALA A 99 22.53 4.95 -4.24
CA ALA A 99 22.05 3.58 -4.22
C ALA A 99 20.56 3.48 -3.82
N LEU A 100 20.08 4.34 -2.92
CA LEU A 100 18.67 4.39 -2.53
C LEU A 100 17.84 5.18 -3.53
N LEU A 101 18.36 6.33 -3.98
CA LEU A 101 17.67 7.23 -4.91
C LEU A 101 17.27 6.54 -6.21
N ILE A 102 18.15 5.73 -6.81
CA ILE A 102 17.87 4.99 -8.06
C ILE A 102 16.64 4.07 -7.91
N HIS A 103 16.38 3.58 -6.70
CA HIS A 103 15.21 2.75 -6.43
C HIS A 103 13.98 3.60 -6.06
N PHE A 104 14.18 4.66 -5.29
CA PHE A 104 13.14 5.58 -4.86
C PHE A 104 12.50 6.38 -6.01
N GLU A 105 13.24 6.69 -7.07
CA GLU A 105 12.71 7.31 -8.29
C GLU A 105 11.67 6.44 -9.03
N LYS A 106 11.72 5.12 -8.83
CA LYS A 106 10.77 4.18 -9.45
C LYS A 106 9.48 4.04 -8.66
N LEU A 107 9.44 4.58 -7.44
CA LEU A 107 8.27 4.49 -6.57
C LEU A 107 7.25 5.56 -6.97
N PRO A 108 5.95 5.21 -7.00
CA PRO A 108 4.91 6.19 -7.31
C PRO A 108 4.68 7.16 -6.16
N ASP A 109 4.09 8.32 -6.48
CA ASP A 109 3.81 9.45 -5.58
C ASP A 109 2.88 9.13 -4.39
N ASN A 110 2.29 7.94 -4.38
CA ASN A 110 1.43 7.47 -3.31
C ASN A 110 2.10 6.44 -2.39
N VAL A 111 3.43 6.28 -2.52
CA VAL A 111 4.26 5.64 -1.50
C VAL A 111 4.72 6.72 -0.52
N TYR A 112 4.26 6.61 0.72
CA TYR A 112 4.46 7.69 1.69
C TYR A 112 5.75 7.57 2.48
N LYS A 113 6.21 6.33 2.70
CA LYS A 113 7.36 6.02 3.54
C LYS A 113 7.98 4.70 3.12
N VAL A 114 9.30 4.63 3.19
CA VAL A 114 10.07 3.39 3.14
C VAL A 114 11.00 3.38 4.34
N GLU A 115 11.03 2.27 5.05
CA GLU A 115 11.96 2.06 6.14
C GLU A 115 12.63 0.71 5.99
N ALA A 116 13.87 0.64 6.43
CA ALA A 116 14.59 -0.61 6.53
C ALA A 116 15.05 -0.76 7.98
N ASP A 117 14.56 -1.82 8.62
CA ASP A 117 15.02 -2.24 9.93
C ASP A 117 16.11 -3.33 9.78
N LYS A 118 16.40 -4.04 10.89
CA LYS A 118 17.44 -5.08 10.94
C LYS A 118 17.06 -6.36 10.20
N GLN A 119 15.77 -6.63 10.03
CA GLN A 119 15.22 -7.89 9.53
C GLN A 119 14.39 -7.71 8.25
N MET A 120 13.78 -6.55 8.07
CA MET A 120 12.74 -6.29 7.08
C MET A 120 12.91 -4.90 6.47
N ILE A 121 12.45 -4.76 5.22
CA ILE A 121 12.18 -3.49 4.58
C ILE A 121 10.68 -3.35 4.45
N THR A 122 10.15 -2.24 4.95
CA THR A 122 8.72 -1.95 4.98
C THR A 122 8.45 -0.73 4.10
N LEU A 123 7.48 -0.86 3.21
CA LEU A 123 7.00 0.21 2.35
C LEU A 123 5.53 0.50 2.64
N TYR A 124 5.22 1.78 2.79
CA TYR A 124 3.88 2.27 3.12
C TYR A 124 3.22 2.87 1.90
N TRP A 125 2.13 2.26 1.44
CA TRP A 125 1.51 2.58 0.17
C TRP A 125 0.02 2.84 0.29
N GLY A 126 -0.48 3.82 -0.46
CA GLY A 126 -1.91 4.15 -0.50
C GLY A 126 -2.80 3.19 -1.30
N GLU A 127 -2.24 2.11 -1.89
CA GLU A 127 -2.93 1.14 -2.75
C GLU A 127 -3.77 1.83 -3.86
N LYS A 128 -3.28 2.94 -4.43
CA LYS A 128 -3.92 3.59 -5.60
C LYS A 128 -3.09 3.26 -6.85
N GLY A 129 -3.66 2.52 -7.78
CA GLY A 129 -2.97 2.14 -9.02
C GLY A 129 -3.36 0.75 -9.49
N GLU A 130 -2.68 0.30 -10.54
CA GLU A 130 -2.85 -1.02 -11.13
C GLU A 130 -1.93 -2.06 -10.48
N ALA A 131 -2.16 -3.35 -10.78
CA ALA A 131 -1.35 -4.45 -10.27
C ALA A 131 0.12 -4.39 -10.72
N THR A 132 0.41 -3.72 -11.83
CA THR A 132 1.77 -3.46 -12.32
C THR A 132 2.60 -2.65 -11.32
N VAL A 133 1.98 -1.67 -10.64
CA VAL A 133 2.63 -0.87 -9.61
C VAL A 133 3.14 -1.73 -8.45
N LEU A 134 2.40 -2.78 -8.10
CA LEU A 134 2.81 -3.72 -7.07
C LEU A 134 4.06 -4.53 -7.49
N GLN A 135 4.19 -4.84 -8.78
CA GLN A 135 5.37 -5.53 -9.32
C GLN A 135 6.60 -4.61 -9.29
N ASP A 136 6.43 -3.33 -9.62
CA ASP A 136 7.51 -2.33 -9.53
C ASP A 136 7.96 -2.13 -8.08
N ILE A 137 7.01 -2.06 -7.15
CA ILE A 137 7.27 -2.02 -5.69
C ILE A 137 8.03 -3.27 -5.25
N ASP A 138 7.61 -4.47 -5.68
CA ASP A 138 8.30 -5.72 -5.37
C ASP A 138 9.74 -5.71 -5.89
N ALA A 139 9.97 -5.23 -7.11
CA ALA A 139 11.30 -5.11 -7.70
C ALA A 139 12.20 -4.12 -6.92
N VAL A 140 11.65 -2.99 -6.47
CA VAL A 140 12.35 -2.04 -5.60
C VAL A 140 12.69 -2.68 -4.26
N LEU A 141 11.74 -3.35 -3.60
CA LEU A 141 11.99 -4.04 -2.35
C LEU A 141 12.99 -5.20 -2.50
N LYS A 142 13.03 -5.90 -3.65
CA LYS A 142 14.05 -6.92 -3.96
C LYS A 142 15.44 -6.33 -4.03
N ALA A 143 15.57 -5.16 -4.66
CA ALA A 143 16.88 -4.55 -4.88
C ALA A 143 17.46 -3.94 -3.59
N LEU A 144 16.58 -3.48 -2.68
CA LEU A 144 16.98 -2.88 -1.41
C LEU A 144 17.28 -3.91 -0.30
N ALA A 145 16.72 -5.12 -0.40
CA ALA A 145 16.74 -6.15 0.64
C ALA A 145 18.00 -7.01 0.65
#